data_AF-A0A1I1BFB3-F1
#
_entry.id   AF-A0A1I1BFB3-F1
#
_cell.length_a   1.000
_cell.length_b   1.000
_cell.length_c   1.000
_cell.angle_alpha   90.00
_cell.angle_beta   90.00
_cell.angle_gamma   90.00
#
_symmetry.space_group_name_H-M   'P 1'
#
loop_
_entity.id
_entity.type
_entity.pdbx_description
1 polymer ?
#
loop_
_entity_poly.entity_id
_entity_poly.type
_entity_poly.pdbx_seq_one_letter_code
_entity_poly.pdbx_strand_id
1 'polypeptide(L)'
;MGQLRGPRRRFPAGRSILLAGVLLAVVAGGFYLARPDETKHSPDAAAGLPVTWELDPERPFAGTPAQDWPDGAAGIVPPEPAAVGDHTAAEVAAALADVRDLLVISRLERSVIEGGDVEPYLSMLAPAEREARRAEFSGEGDNGPGTLATRIDPAFRLLPAEPKVSGRMWAEEGADGALTIRTNYVFAYAFDPGAQTRLRSPLDAVAMVRADVDYDVRTGSRWYERDRGIAFGGGQIGVYSMACEPTRRGLLAPAYSESEFTGLPDDRGPGEYFDHARPMEFGNSCA
;
A
#
# COMPACT_ATOMS: atom_id res chain seq x y z
N MET A 1 77.82 -27.56 55.75
CA MET A 1 77.37 -27.71 57.15
C MET A 1 75.95 -27.15 57.22
N GLY A 2 74.91 -27.82 57.69
CA GLY A 2 74.77 -29.16 58.24
C GLY A 2 73.31 -29.60 58.10
N GLN A 3 73.12 -30.92 57.99
CA GLN A 3 71.84 -31.58 58.20
C GLN A 3 71.42 -31.43 59.66
N LEU A 4 70.14 -31.15 59.90
CA LEU A 4 69.47 -31.61 61.13
C LEU A 4 68.07 -32.14 60.78
N ARG A 5 67.92 -33.44 60.97
CA ARG A 5 66.64 -34.17 61.04
C ARG A 5 66.03 -33.99 62.44
N GLY A 6 64.72 -33.86 62.51
CA GLY A 6 63.90 -34.11 63.70
C GLY A 6 62.45 -33.66 63.51
N PRO A 7 61.50 -34.11 64.33
CA PRO A 7 60.88 -35.43 64.27
C PRO A 7 59.38 -35.37 63.87
N ARG A 8 58.88 -36.49 63.34
CA ARG A 8 57.46 -36.73 63.06
C ARG A 8 56.64 -36.69 64.37
N ARG A 9 55.69 -35.75 64.46
CA ARG A 9 54.53 -35.85 65.37
C ARG A 9 53.28 -36.23 64.57
N ARG A 10 52.81 -37.46 64.79
CA ARG A 10 51.42 -37.89 64.54
C ARG A 10 50.54 -37.31 65.65
N PHE A 11 49.28 -36.97 65.34
CA PHE A 11 48.07 -36.95 66.19
C PHE A 11 47.03 -35.99 65.56
N PRO A 12 45.71 -36.14 65.81
CA PRO A 12 44.84 -37.10 65.14
C PRO A 12 43.81 -36.37 64.25
N ALA A 13 43.70 -36.83 63.01
CA ALA A 13 42.58 -36.50 62.14
C ALA A 13 41.33 -37.21 62.69
N GLY A 14 40.27 -36.46 62.99
CA GLY A 14 38.99 -37.09 63.36
C GLY A 14 38.16 -36.28 64.33
N ARG A 15 37.89 -35.01 64.01
CA ARG A 15 36.75 -34.24 64.56
C ARG A 15 36.52 -32.91 63.84
N SER A 16 37.56 -32.35 63.20
CA SER A 16 37.45 -31.10 62.43
C SER A 16 36.88 -31.26 61.01
N ILE A 17 36.75 -32.48 60.49
CA ILE A 17 36.28 -32.75 59.11
C ILE A 17 34.74 -32.72 59.03
N LEU A 18 34.03 -33.08 60.12
CA LEU A 18 32.56 -33.10 60.13
C LEU A 18 31.93 -31.70 60.25
N LEU A 19 32.58 -30.77 60.95
CA LEU A 19 32.13 -29.36 61.00
C LEU A 19 32.44 -28.61 59.69
N ALA A 20 33.55 -28.92 59.02
CA ALA A 20 33.87 -28.36 57.71
C ALA A 20 32.90 -28.84 56.61
N GLY A 21 32.45 -30.11 56.65
CA GLY A 21 31.51 -30.66 55.68
C GLY A 21 30.10 -30.07 55.75
N VAL A 22 29.58 -29.79 56.96
CA VAL A 22 28.25 -29.17 57.13
C VAL A 22 28.27 -27.67 56.77
N LEU A 23 29.37 -26.95 57.09
CA LEU A 23 29.55 -25.57 56.66
C LEU A 23 29.67 -25.45 55.13
N LEU A 24 30.36 -26.37 54.46
CA LEU A 24 30.46 -26.37 53.00
C LEU A 24 29.12 -26.70 52.31
N ALA A 25 28.29 -27.57 52.91
CA ALA A 25 26.95 -27.87 52.38
C ALA A 25 25.95 -26.71 52.56
N VAL A 26 26.03 -25.95 53.67
CA VAL A 26 25.20 -24.75 53.88
C VAL A 26 25.68 -23.57 53.02
N VAL A 27 26.99 -23.42 52.80
CA VAL A 27 27.53 -22.40 51.89
C VAL A 27 27.23 -22.76 50.43
N ALA A 28 27.35 -24.03 50.01
CA ALA A 28 27.01 -24.46 48.65
C ALA A 28 25.48 -24.43 48.40
N GLY A 29 24.66 -24.83 49.37
CA GLY A 29 23.19 -24.76 49.29
C GLY A 29 22.66 -23.33 49.33
N GLY A 30 23.27 -22.46 50.15
CA GLY A 30 22.98 -21.03 50.19
C GLY A 30 23.41 -20.30 48.92
N PHE A 31 24.54 -20.68 48.30
CA PHE A 31 25.01 -20.10 47.03
C PHE A 31 24.22 -20.61 45.81
N TYR A 32 23.63 -21.81 45.89
CA TYR A 32 22.71 -22.30 44.85
C TYR A 32 21.30 -21.70 44.96
N LEU A 33 20.91 -21.21 46.15
CA LEU A 33 19.61 -20.55 46.39
C LEU A 33 19.70 -19.02 46.45
N ALA A 34 20.90 -18.45 46.47
CA ALA A 34 21.16 -17.02 46.40
C ALA A 34 22.13 -16.70 45.25
N ARG A 35 21.80 -17.15 44.04
CA ARG A 35 22.29 -16.43 42.87
C ARG A 35 21.70 -15.02 42.98
N PRO A 36 22.53 -13.95 42.96
CA PRO A 36 21.98 -12.65 42.68
C PRO A 36 21.22 -12.81 41.37
N ASP A 37 19.94 -12.43 41.35
CA ASP A 37 19.28 -12.17 40.09
C ASP A 37 20.24 -11.24 39.35
N GLU A 38 20.92 -11.76 38.33
CA GLU A 38 21.26 -10.93 37.20
C GLU A 38 19.93 -10.30 36.86
N THR A 39 19.74 -9.06 37.30
CA THR A 39 18.77 -8.16 36.74
C THR A 39 19.07 -8.22 35.27
N LYS A 40 18.35 -9.11 34.58
CA LYS A 40 18.07 -8.99 33.18
C LYS A 40 17.69 -7.53 33.09
N HIS A 41 18.56 -6.74 32.46
CA HIS A 41 18.06 -5.61 31.71
C HIS A 41 17.12 -6.26 30.68
N SER A 42 15.90 -6.56 31.13
CA SER A 42 14.77 -6.75 30.26
C SER A 42 14.73 -5.43 29.50
N PRO A 43 14.80 -5.45 28.16
CA PRO A 43 14.52 -4.25 27.37
C PRO A 43 13.11 -3.68 27.66
N ASP A 44 12.30 -4.37 28.48
CA ASP A 44 10.91 -4.07 28.78
C ASP A 44 10.63 -2.77 29.53
N ALA A 45 11.63 -2.10 30.12
CA ALA A 45 11.39 -0.75 30.64
C ALA A 45 11.28 0.31 29.52
N ALA A 46 11.68 -0.03 28.28
CA ALA A 46 11.44 0.75 27.08
C ALA A 46 10.38 0.13 26.15
N ALA A 47 9.92 -1.11 26.40
CA ALA A 47 8.90 -1.79 25.59
C ALA A 47 7.45 -1.39 25.93
N GLY A 48 7.25 -0.53 26.94
CA GLY A 48 5.95 0.01 27.34
C GLY A 48 5.68 1.44 26.89
N LEU A 49 6.65 2.10 26.26
CA LEU A 49 6.33 3.33 25.53
C LEU A 49 5.69 2.88 24.21
N PRO A 50 4.45 3.27 23.89
CA PRO A 50 4.00 3.12 22.51
C PRO A 50 5.08 3.75 21.64
N VAL A 51 5.63 2.99 20.69
CA VAL A 51 6.34 3.61 19.58
C VAL A 51 5.26 4.42 18.89
N THR A 52 5.11 5.68 19.29
CA THR A 52 4.28 6.64 18.60
C THR A 52 4.98 6.84 17.28
N TRP A 53 4.58 6.03 16.30
CA TRP A 53 4.86 6.37 14.93
C TRP A 53 4.28 7.77 14.70
N GLU A 54 5.14 8.67 14.26
CA GLU A 54 4.77 10.01 13.86
C GLU A 54 4.76 10.02 12.33
N LEU A 55 3.66 10.48 11.75
CA LEU A 55 3.55 10.67 10.31
C LEU A 55 4.53 11.77 9.89
N ASP A 56 5.48 11.41 9.03
CA ASP A 56 6.32 12.38 8.32
C ASP A 56 5.56 12.84 7.06
N PRO A 57 5.07 14.08 6.99
CA PRO A 57 4.33 14.58 5.82
C PRO A 57 5.11 14.53 4.51
N GLU A 58 6.45 14.54 4.59
CA GLU A 58 7.34 14.49 3.43
C GLU A 58 7.62 13.05 2.98
N ARG A 59 7.36 12.07 3.86
CA ARG A 59 7.54 10.64 3.59
C ARG A 59 6.33 9.84 4.07
N PRO A 60 5.11 10.15 3.61
CA PRO A 60 3.90 9.59 4.21
C PRO A 60 3.71 8.11 3.93
N PHE A 61 4.41 7.56 2.93
CA PHE A 61 4.40 6.15 2.60
C PHE A 61 5.43 5.33 3.38
N ALA A 62 6.25 5.95 4.24
CA ALA A 62 7.24 5.24 5.04
C ALA A 62 6.59 4.19 5.95
N GLY A 63 7.06 2.94 5.86
CA GLY A 63 6.48 1.81 6.59
C GLY A 63 5.19 1.24 5.98
N THR A 64 4.77 1.71 4.81
CA THR A 64 3.69 1.11 4.02
C THR A 64 4.25 0.21 2.90
N PRO A 65 3.46 -0.72 2.34
CA PRO A 65 3.89 -1.50 1.17
C PRO A 65 4.16 -0.68 -0.10
N ALA A 66 3.65 0.56 -0.17
CA ALA A 66 3.85 1.47 -1.29
C ALA A 66 5.13 2.33 -1.16
N GLN A 67 5.88 2.21 -0.05
CA GLN A 67 7.05 3.04 0.24
C GLN A 67 8.04 3.13 -0.92
N ASP A 68 8.32 1.99 -1.55
CA ASP A 68 9.37 1.85 -2.56
C ASP A 68 8.81 1.89 -4.00
N TRP A 69 7.52 2.20 -4.16
CA TRP A 69 6.93 2.38 -5.49
C TRP A 69 7.39 3.72 -6.10
N PRO A 70 7.42 3.81 -7.44
CA PRO A 70 7.62 5.07 -8.14
C PRO A 70 6.55 6.11 -7.80
N ASP A 71 6.96 7.39 -7.85
CA ASP A 71 6.09 8.54 -7.65
C ASP A 71 5.33 8.91 -8.93
N GLY A 72 4.02 9.09 -8.81
CA GLY A 72 3.13 9.61 -9.84
C GLY A 72 3.31 8.97 -11.22
N ALA A 73 3.47 9.81 -12.24
CA ALA A 73 3.58 9.40 -13.63
C ALA A 73 4.82 8.54 -13.94
N ALA A 74 5.81 8.47 -13.04
CA ALA A 74 6.98 7.61 -13.19
C ALA A 74 6.63 6.12 -12.97
N GLY A 75 5.53 5.81 -12.29
CA GLY A 75 5.06 4.43 -12.11
C GLY A 75 4.15 3.92 -13.23
N ILE A 76 3.80 4.78 -14.21
CA ILE A 76 3.00 4.41 -15.38
C ILE A 76 3.94 4.33 -16.58
N VAL A 77 4.51 3.14 -16.79
CA VAL A 77 5.54 2.89 -17.80
C VAL A 77 4.96 2.03 -18.93
N PRO A 78 4.79 2.59 -20.14
CA PRO A 78 4.43 1.81 -21.31
C PRO A 78 5.45 0.71 -21.59
N PRO A 79 5.02 -0.51 -21.96
CA PRO A 79 5.92 -1.55 -22.41
C PRO A 79 6.55 -1.18 -23.76
N GLU A 80 7.59 -1.90 -24.16
CA GLU A 80 8.12 -1.82 -25.52
C GLU A 80 7.01 -2.19 -26.52
N PRO A 81 6.71 -1.32 -27.51
CA PRO A 81 5.59 -1.54 -28.40
C PRO A 81 5.90 -2.63 -29.42
N ALA A 82 4.95 -3.54 -29.62
CA ALA A 82 4.97 -4.56 -30.66
C ALA A 82 3.72 -4.42 -31.53
N ALA A 83 3.76 -4.91 -32.76
CA ALA A 83 2.57 -4.97 -33.60
C ALA A 83 1.52 -5.93 -33.00
N VAL A 84 0.25 -5.56 -33.10
CA VAL A 84 -0.88 -6.30 -32.52
C VAL A 84 -2.03 -6.32 -33.54
N GLY A 85 -2.44 -7.51 -33.98
CA GLY A 85 -3.41 -7.64 -35.07
C GLY A 85 -2.93 -6.88 -36.33
N ASP A 86 -3.80 -6.03 -36.86
CA ASP A 86 -3.49 -5.15 -38.00
C ASP A 86 -2.78 -3.84 -37.61
N HIS A 87 -2.52 -3.61 -36.31
CA HIS A 87 -1.87 -2.39 -35.82
C HIS A 87 -0.35 -2.54 -35.82
N THR A 88 0.32 -1.57 -36.42
CA THR A 88 1.79 -1.47 -36.42
C THR A 88 2.32 -1.16 -35.02
N ALA A 89 3.60 -1.49 -34.76
CA ALA A 89 4.24 -1.12 -33.50
C ALA A 89 4.19 0.39 -33.22
N ALA A 90 4.19 1.24 -34.25
CA ALA A 90 4.07 2.69 -34.08
C ALA A 90 2.67 3.12 -33.62
N GLU A 91 1.61 2.50 -34.16
CA GLU A 91 0.23 2.74 -33.72
C GLU A 91 0.02 2.23 -32.28
N VAL A 92 0.60 1.09 -31.95
CA VAL A 92 0.58 0.56 -30.58
C VAL A 92 1.32 1.48 -29.60
N ALA A 93 2.48 2.02 -30.00
CA ALA A 93 3.21 3.00 -29.20
C ALA A 93 2.39 4.25 -28.90
N ALA A 94 1.70 4.79 -29.92
CA ALA A 94 0.84 5.96 -29.77
C ALA A 94 -0.33 5.69 -28.81
N ALA A 95 -1.03 4.57 -28.98
CA ALA A 95 -2.14 4.19 -28.12
C ALA A 95 -1.71 3.98 -26.66
N LEU A 96 -0.56 3.33 -26.43
CA LEU A 96 -0.01 3.17 -25.09
C LEU A 96 0.33 4.53 -24.44
N ALA A 97 0.88 5.47 -25.21
CA ALA A 97 1.19 6.81 -24.73
C ALA A 97 -0.10 7.59 -24.38
N ASP A 98 -1.10 7.56 -25.26
CA ASP A 98 -2.39 8.24 -25.05
C ASP A 98 -3.11 7.72 -23.79
N VAL A 99 -3.11 6.40 -23.58
CA VAL A 99 -3.72 5.79 -22.38
C VAL A 99 -2.90 6.07 -21.11
N ARG A 100 -1.56 6.11 -21.21
CA ARG A 100 -0.73 6.56 -20.09
C ARG A 100 -1.11 7.97 -19.67
N ASP A 101 -1.21 8.91 -20.61
CA ASP A 101 -1.53 10.30 -20.31
C ASP A 101 -2.95 10.44 -19.75
N LEU A 102 -3.91 9.65 -20.26
CA LEU A 102 -5.25 9.53 -19.68
C LEU A 102 -5.21 9.05 -18.22
N LEU A 103 -4.39 8.05 -17.89
CA LEU A 103 -4.25 7.57 -16.51
C LEU A 103 -3.60 8.61 -15.58
N VAL A 104 -2.61 9.36 -16.07
CA VAL A 104 -2.00 10.47 -15.31
C VAL A 104 -3.07 11.50 -14.97
N ILE A 105 -3.88 11.90 -15.95
CA ILE A 105 -4.96 12.87 -15.75
C ILE A 105 -6.03 12.31 -14.79
N SER A 106 -6.51 11.09 -15.01
CA SER A 106 -7.66 10.55 -14.28
C SER A 106 -7.33 10.07 -12.87
N ARG A 107 -6.05 9.79 -12.57
CA ARG A 107 -5.62 9.19 -11.30
C ARG A 107 -4.67 10.06 -10.49
N LEU A 108 -3.97 11.02 -11.09
CA LEU A 108 -2.89 11.75 -10.41
C LEU A 108 -3.05 13.28 -10.44
N GLU A 109 -3.64 13.83 -11.51
CA GLU A 109 -3.77 15.28 -11.68
C GLU A 109 -4.65 15.91 -10.59
N ARG A 110 -4.07 16.83 -9.80
CA ARG A 110 -4.71 17.37 -8.59
C ARG A 110 -5.98 18.14 -8.88
N SER A 111 -6.05 18.86 -10.01
CA SER A 111 -7.28 19.55 -10.42
C SER A 111 -8.44 18.60 -10.69
N VAL A 112 -8.14 17.37 -11.11
CA VAL A 112 -9.13 16.32 -11.36
C VAL A 112 -9.46 15.61 -10.06
N ILE A 113 -8.46 15.02 -9.39
CA ILE A 113 -8.69 14.11 -8.27
C ILE A 113 -9.13 14.83 -6.98
N GLU A 114 -8.67 16.06 -6.73
CA GLU A 114 -9.08 16.88 -5.56
C GLU A 114 -9.93 18.09 -5.93
N GLY A 115 -9.79 18.61 -7.16
CA GLY A 115 -10.50 19.80 -7.62
C GLY A 115 -11.87 19.54 -8.23
N GLY A 116 -12.16 18.29 -8.62
CA GLY A 116 -13.42 17.91 -9.24
C GLY A 116 -13.60 18.42 -10.68
N ASP A 117 -12.56 18.95 -11.31
CA ASP A 117 -12.58 19.33 -12.72
C ASP A 117 -12.41 18.09 -13.60
N VAL A 118 -13.51 17.65 -14.20
CA VAL A 118 -13.54 16.41 -15.02
C VAL A 118 -13.21 16.66 -16.48
N GLU A 119 -13.14 17.92 -16.92
CA GLU A 119 -12.93 18.25 -18.33
C GLU A 119 -11.59 17.78 -18.89
N PRO A 120 -10.45 17.87 -18.16
CA PRO A 120 -9.19 17.32 -18.64
C PRO A 120 -9.31 15.84 -19.03
N TYR A 121 -9.95 15.03 -18.18
CA TYR A 121 -10.20 13.61 -18.45
C TYR A 121 -11.13 13.41 -19.65
N LEU A 122 -12.29 14.07 -19.64
CA LEU A 122 -13.30 13.94 -20.69
C LEU A 122 -12.76 14.36 -22.07
N SER A 123 -11.83 15.30 -22.11
CA SER A 123 -11.21 15.78 -23.36
C SER A 123 -10.34 14.72 -24.06
N MET A 124 -9.80 13.76 -23.31
CA MET A 124 -8.99 12.65 -23.85
C MET A 124 -9.82 11.57 -24.54
N LEU A 125 -11.13 11.51 -24.23
CA LEU A 125 -12.02 10.49 -24.76
C LEU A 125 -12.51 10.84 -26.18
N ALA A 126 -12.83 9.79 -26.94
CA ALA A 126 -13.55 9.89 -28.20
C ALA A 126 -14.85 10.72 -28.01
N PRO A 127 -15.29 11.51 -29.01
CA PRO A 127 -16.44 12.39 -28.85
C PRO A 127 -17.72 11.72 -28.31
N ALA A 128 -18.08 10.54 -28.83
CA ALA A 128 -19.24 9.78 -28.36
C ALA A 128 -19.04 9.24 -26.94
N GLU A 129 -17.84 8.76 -26.63
CA GLU A 129 -17.49 8.29 -25.28
C GLU A 129 -17.57 9.43 -24.25
N ARG A 130 -17.03 10.60 -24.60
CA ARG A 130 -17.08 11.81 -23.77
C ARG A 130 -18.51 12.17 -23.39
N GLU A 131 -19.42 12.16 -24.37
CA GLU A 131 -20.83 12.44 -24.16
C GLU A 131 -21.47 11.40 -23.22
N ALA A 132 -21.19 10.12 -23.45
CA ALA A 132 -21.72 9.03 -22.64
C ALA A 132 -21.25 9.10 -21.17
N ARG A 133 -19.95 9.37 -20.93
CA ARG A 133 -19.36 9.36 -19.59
C ARG A 133 -19.61 10.62 -18.78
N ARG A 134 -19.95 11.74 -19.42
CA ARG A 134 -20.20 13.01 -18.73
C ARG A 134 -21.27 12.90 -17.64
N ALA A 135 -22.33 12.13 -17.89
CA ALA A 135 -23.42 11.94 -16.93
C ALA A 135 -23.01 11.12 -15.69
N GLU A 136 -21.97 10.29 -15.77
CA GLU A 136 -21.51 9.51 -14.62
C GLU A 136 -20.83 10.40 -13.57
N PHE A 137 -20.30 11.56 -13.98
CA PHE A 137 -19.70 12.53 -13.09
C PHE A 137 -20.71 13.43 -12.36
N SER A 138 -21.97 13.52 -12.83
CA SER A 138 -23.03 14.32 -12.18
C SER A 138 -23.71 13.63 -10.99
N GLY A 139 -23.36 12.37 -10.67
CA GLY A 139 -23.77 11.71 -9.42
C GLY A 139 -25.14 11.02 -9.45
N GLU A 140 -25.69 10.73 -10.64
CA GLU A 140 -27.03 10.13 -10.79
C GLU A 140 -27.05 8.58 -10.86
N GLY A 141 -25.96 7.88 -10.48
CA GLY A 141 -25.87 6.41 -10.57
C GLY A 141 -25.24 5.74 -9.34
N ASP A 142 -25.57 4.47 -9.14
CA ASP A 142 -24.95 3.61 -8.13
C ASP A 142 -23.45 3.38 -8.44
N ASN A 143 -22.59 3.42 -7.41
CA ASN A 143 -21.14 3.21 -7.44
C ASN A 143 -20.24 4.34 -8.01
N GLY A 144 -20.80 5.40 -8.59
CA GLY A 144 -20.05 6.57 -9.10
C GLY A 144 -18.97 6.25 -10.16
N PRO A 145 -18.27 7.27 -10.70
CA PRO A 145 -17.36 7.11 -11.84
C PRO A 145 -15.96 6.59 -11.43
N GLY A 146 -15.84 5.80 -10.36
CA GLY A 146 -14.53 5.41 -9.78
C GLY A 146 -13.65 4.57 -10.73
N THR A 147 -14.27 3.83 -11.66
CA THR A 147 -13.59 3.12 -12.75
C THR A 147 -13.00 4.07 -13.80
N LEU A 148 -13.57 5.27 -13.95
CA LEU A 148 -13.14 6.28 -14.92
C LEU A 148 -12.03 7.17 -14.37
N ALA A 149 -12.23 7.70 -13.16
CA ALA A 149 -11.28 8.61 -12.52
C ALA A 149 -11.36 8.50 -10.98
N THR A 150 -10.24 8.79 -10.32
CA THR A 150 -10.22 8.96 -8.86
C THR A 150 -10.88 10.28 -8.51
N ARG A 151 -11.71 10.29 -7.47
CA ARG A 151 -12.33 11.50 -6.91
C ARG A 151 -12.17 11.48 -5.41
N ILE A 152 -11.49 12.45 -4.85
CA ILE A 152 -11.33 12.59 -3.40
C ILE A 152 -12.52 13.36 -2.84
N ASP A 153 -13.04 12.90 -1.70
CA ASP A 153 -14.10 13.62 -1.01
C ASP A 153 -13.59 15.04 -0.63
N PRO A 154 -14.32 16.10 -1.01
CA PRO A 154 -13.84 17.49 -0.87
C PRO A 154 -13.64 17.92 0.59
N ALA A 155 -14.10 17.14 1.58
CA ALA A 155 -13.80 17.35 2.99
C ALA A 155 -12.35 16.99 3.36
N PHE A 156 -11.62 16.30 2.49
CA PHE A 156 -10.26 15.83 2.72
C PHE A 156 -9.28 16.41 1.70
N ARG A 157 -8.01 16.40 2.09
CA ARG A 157 -6.87 16.79 1.26
C ARG A 157 -5.79 15.74 1.35
N LEU A 158 -5.02 15.64 0.30
CA LEU A 158 -3.80 14.85 0.30
C LEU A 158 -2.63 15.65 0.85
N LEU A 159 -1.64 14.93 1.37
CA LEU A 159 -0.33 15.48 1.71
C LEU A 159 0.41 15.93 0.43
N PRO A 160 1.41 16.83 0.54
CA PRO A 160 2.19 17.33 -0.60
C PRO A 160 3.20 16.30 -1.15
N ALA A 161 2.87 15.01 -1.09
CA ALA A 161 3.61 13.92 -1.72
C ALA A 161 2.86 13.44 -2.96
N GLU A 162 3.60 13.08 -4.01
CA GLU A 162 3.01 12.42 -5.19
C GLU A 162 2.35 11.09 -4.80
N PRO A 163 1.20 10.73 -5.38
CA PRO A 163 0.66 9.39 -5.22
C PRO A 163 1.67 8.33 -5.68
N LYS A 164 1.74 7.20 -4.99
CA LYS A 164 2.60 6.08 -5.36
C LYS A 164 1.89 5.17 -6.35
N VAL A 165 2.60 4.67 -7.36
CA VAL A 165 1.99 3.87 -8.44
C VAL A 165 2.77 2.58 -8.68
N SER A 166 2.05 1.46 -8.77
CA SER A 166 2.61 0.15 -9.14
C SER A 166 1.65 -0.60 -10.05
N GLY A 167 2.17 -1.21 -11.11
CA GLY A 167 1.34 -1.97 -12.04
C GLY A 167 1.92 -2.03 -13.44
N ARG A 168 1.05 -2.29 -14.40
CA ARG A 168 1.42 -2.42 -15.81
C ARG A 168 0.27 -2.10 -16.75
N MET A 169 0.63 -1.83 -17.99
CA MET A 169 -0.27 -1.79 -19.13
C MET A 169 0.27 -2.63 -20.28
N TRP A 170 -0.61 -3.08 -21.18
CA TRP A 170 -0.23 -3.82 -22.37
C TRP A 170 -1.30 -3.71 -23.46
N ALA A 171 -0.89 -3.97 -24.69
CA ALA A 171 -1.76 -3.91 -25.85
C ALA A 171 -2.19 -5.33 -26.28
N GLU A 172 -3.45 -5.48 -26.64
CA GLU A 172 -4.05 -6.70 -27.19
C GLU A 172 -5.00 -6.34 -28.36
N GLU A 173 -5.26 -7.32 -29.20
CA GLU A 173 -6.27 -7.17 -30.25
C GLU A 173 -7.65 -7.24 -29.60
N GLY A 174 -8.42 -6.16 -29.75
CA GLY A 174 -9.77 -6.02 -29.23
C GLY A 174 -10.83 -6.53 -30.18
N ALA A 175 -12.09 -6.38 -29.76
CA ALA A 175 -13.24 -6.68 -30.61
C ALA A 175 -13.21 -5.86 -31.91
N ASP A 176 -13.70 -6.45 -33.00
CA ASP A 176 -13.77 -5.83 -34.32
C ASP A 176 -12.41 -5.29 -34.83
N GLY A 177 -11.31 -5.87 -34.35
CA GLY A 177 -9.93 -5.48 -34.67
C GLY A 177 -9.51 -4.13 -34.06
N ALA A 178 -10.27 -3.57 -33.10
CA ALA A 178 -9.81 -2.40 -32.34
C ALA A 178 -8.51 -2.72 -31.58
N LEU A 179 -7.73 -1.70 -31.23
CA LEU A 179 -6.60 -1.89 -30.34
C LEU A 179 -7.06 -1.69 -28.91
N THR A 180 -6.98 -2.72 -28.06
CA THR A 180 -7.33 -2.60 -26.65
C THR A 180 -6.06 -2.46 -25.82
N ILE A 181 -5.99 -1.41 -25.01
CA ILE A 181 -4.96 -1.20 -24.01
C ILE A 181 -5.52 -1.61 -22.66
N ARG A 182 -4.99 -2.70 -22.12
CA ARG A 182 -5.36 -3.21 -20.79
C ARG A 182 -4.45 -2.61 -19.75
N THR A 183 -5.01 -2.26 -18.61
CA THR A 183 -4.28 -1.62 -17.52
C THR A 183 -4.62 -2.30 -16.21
N ASN A 184 -3.62 -2.54 -15.37
CA ASN A 184 -3.81 -3.04 -14.02
C ASN A 184 -2.80 -2.35 -13.11
N TYR A 185 -3.28 -1.32 -12.42
CA TYR A 185 -2.47 -0.44 -11.57
C TYR A 185 -3.07 -0.32 -10.18
N VAL A 186 -2.21 -0.12 -9.20
CA VAL A 186 -2.54 0.28 -7.84
C VAL A 186 -1.97 1.68 -7.61
N PHE A 187 -2.83 2.56 -7.14
CA PHE A 187 -2.52 3.94 -6.80
C PHE A 187 -2.69 4.11 -5.29
N ALA A 188 -1.66 4.59 -4.59
CA ALA A 188 -1.74 4.90 -3.16
C ALA A 188 -1.68 6.41 -2.93
N TYR A 189 -2.63 6.90 -2.15
CA TYR A 189 -2.86 8.32 -1.88
C TYR A 189 -2.70 8.58 -0.39
N ALA A 190 -1.79 9.48 -0.03
CA ALA A 190 -1.56 9.86 1.36
C ALA A 190 -2.39 11.09 1.74
N PHE A 191 -3.26 10.95 2.73
CA PHE A 191 -4.17 11.97 3.21
C PHE A 191 -3.57 12.79 4.35
N ASP A 192 -3.90 14.08 4.37
CA ASP A 192 -3.59 14.96 5.49
C ASP A 192 -4.55 14.65 6.66
N PRO A 193 -4.04 14.11 7.79
CA PRO A 193 -4.86 13.81 8.94
C PRO A 193 -5.34 15.06 9.68
N GLY A 194 -4.79 16.24 9.40
CA GLY A 194 -5.06 17.47 10.15
C GLY A 194 -4.82 17.28 11.65
N ALA A 195 -5.83 17.58 12.46
CA ALA A 195 -5.77 17.42 13.92
C ALA A 195 -6.16 16.02 14.42
N GLN A 196 -6.32 15.03 13.54
CA GLN A 196 -6.75 13.69 13.94
C GLN A 196 -5.66 12.97 14.73
N THR A 197 -6.01 12.50 15.92
CA THR A 197 -5.10 11.82 16.86
C THR A 197 -5.21 10.31 16.82
N ARG A 198 -6.03 9.75 15.91
CA ARG A 198 -6.36 8.33 15.87
C ARG A 198 -5.47 7.48 14.97
N LEU A 199 -4.46 8.05 14.32
CA LEU A 199 -3.58 7.25 13.49
C LEU A 199 -2.74 6.33 14.36
N ARG A 200 -2.87 5.03 14.15
CA ARG A 200 -2.17 3.95 14.85
C ARG A 200 -1.06 3.35 13.99
N SER A 201 -1.15 3.53 12.67
CA SER A 201 -0.19 3.00 11.71
C SER A 201 -0.03 3.91 10.49
N PRO A 202 1.08 3.81 9.74
CA PRO A 202 1.25 4.50 8.46
C PRO A 202 0.12 4.29 7.46
N LEU A 203 -0.46 3.08 7.45
CA LEU A 203 -1.51 2.73 6.50
C LEU A 203 -2.81 3.50 6.78
N ASP A 204 -3.04 3.98 8.01
CA ASP A 204 -4.27 4.69 8.38
C ASP A 204 -4.39 6.02 7.63
N ALA A 205 -3.26 6.62 7.23
CA ALA A 205 -3.22 7.84 6.44
C ALA A 205 -3.19 7.58 4.92
N VAL A 206 -3.17 6.32 4.46
CA VAL A 206 -2.99 5.97 3.06
C VAL A 206 -4.16 5.14 2.55
N ALA A 207 -4.93 5.69 1.61
CA ALA A 207 -5.93 4.92 0.89
C ALA A 207 -5.34 4.41 -0.44
N MET A 208 -5.77 3.22 -0.87
CA MET A 208 -5.30 2.64 -2.13
C MET A 208 -6.47 2.29 -3.04
N VAL A 209 -6.27 2.53 -4.34
CA VAL A 209 -7.20 2.18 -5.41
C VAL A 209 -6.47 1.29 -6.40
N ARG A 210 -6.93 0.04 -6.54
CA ARG A 210 -6.58 -0.82 -7.66
C ARG A 210 -7.57 -0.61 -8.79
N ALA A 211 -7.07 -0.37 -10.00
CA ALA A 211 -7.86 -0.21 -11.21
C ALA A 211 -7.40 -1.23 -12.25
N ASP A 212 -8.30 -2.13 -12.62
CA ASP A 212 -8.14 -3.08 -13.74
C ASP A 212 -9.15 -2.66 -14.80
N VAL A 213 -8.66 -1.91 -15.78
CA VAL A 213 -9.48 -1.16 -16.73
C VAL A 213 -8.91 -1.32 -18.13
N ASP A 214 -9.81 -1.61 -19.06
CA ASP A 214 -9.52 -1.77 -20.47
C ASP A 214 -9.96 -0.52 -21.24
N TYR A 215 -9.15 -0.11 -22.21
CA TYR A 215 -9.41 1.05 -23.07
C TYR A 215 -9.30 0.66 -24.54
N ASP A 216 -10.35 0.91 -25.32
CA ASP A 216 -10.31 0.71 -26.77
C ASP A 216 -9.82 1.99 -27.45
N VAL A 217 -8.75 1.88 -28.23
CA VAL A 217 -8.20 2.99 -29.02
C VAL A 217 -8.55 2.77 -30.49
N ARG A 218 -9.40 3.65 -31.02
CA ARG A 218 -9.94 3.55 -32.38
C ARG A 218 -9.33 4.62 -33.27
N THR A 219 -8.52 4.21 -34.24
CA THR A 219 -7.84 5.08 -35.20
C THR A 219 -8.16 4.69 -36.65
N GLY A 220 -8.00 5.64 -37.57
CA GLY A 220 -8.19 5.42 -39.00
C GLY A 220 -9.64 5.59 -39.51
N SER A 221 -9.78 5.53 -40.83
CA SER A 221 -11.01 5.90 -41.54
C SER A 221 -12.13 4.86 -41.46
N ARG A 222 -11.84 3.65 -40.96
CA ARG A 222 -12.86 2.59 -40.80
C ARG A 222 -13.87 2.88 -39.69
N TRP A 223 -13.48 3.70 -38.71
CA TRP A 223 -14.36 4.13 -37.62
C TRP A 223 -15.05 5.45 -37.96
N TYR A 224 -16.29 5.61 -37.49
CA TYR A 224 -16.98 6.89 -37.53
C TYR A 224 -16.18 7.95 -36.77
N GLU A 225 -16.20 9.20 -37.25
CA GLU A 225 -15.40 10.29 -36.66
C GLU A 225 -15.66 10.50 -35.17
N ARG A 226 -16.92 10.36 -34.74
CA ARG A 226 -17.33 10.47 -33.34
C ARG A 226 -16.80 9.37 -32.43
N ASP A 227 -16.39 8.23 -33.01
CA ASP A 227 -15.94 7.04 -32.28
C ASP A 227 -14.41 6.89 -32.33
N ARG A 228 -13.70 7.80 -33.01
CA ARG A 228 -12.23 7.82 -33.06
C ARG A 228 -11.66 8.43 -31.78
N GLY A 229 -10.63 7.79 -31.23
CA GLY A 229 -10.00 8.14 -29.96
C GLY A 229 -10.14 7.02 -28.93
N ILE A 230 -10.00 7.38 -27.64
CA ILE A 230 -10.08 6.43 -26.53
C ILE A 230 -11.55 6.22 -26.12
N ALA A 231 -11.96 4.97 -25.94
CA ALA A 231 -13.22 4.56 -25.35
C ALA A 231 -12.99 3.63 -24.16
N PHE A 232 -13.89 3.65 -23.17
CA PHE A 232 -13.82 2.72 -22.04
C PHE A 232 -14.28 1.32 -22.48
N GLY A 233 -13.39 0.34 -22.38
CA GLY A 233 -13.65 -1.06 -22.74
C GLY A 233 -14.28 -1.89 -21.61
N GLY A 234 -14.38 -1.34 -20.40
CA GLY A 234 -14.83 -2.06 -19.21
C GLY A 234 -13.75 -2.10 -18.14
N GLY A 235 -14.13 -2.54 -16.94
CA GLY A 235 -13.17 -2.69 -15.86
C GLY A 235 -13.83 -2.75 -14.49
N GLN A 236 -12.98 -2.86 -13.49
CA GLN A 236 -13.36 -2.90 -12.08
C GLN A 236 -12.32 -2.16 -11.24
N ILE A 237 -12.75 -1.69 -10.07
CA ILE A 237 -11.85 -1.13 -9.08
C ILE A 237 -11.95 -1.90 -7.77
N GLY A 238 -10.83 -2.02 -7.08
CA GLY A 238 -10.72 -2.46 -5.70
C GLY A 238 -10.17 -1.32 -4.87
N VAL A 239 -10.65 -1.17 -3.64
CA VAL A 239 -10.26 -0.07 -2.76
C VAL A 239 -9.91 -0.60 -1.38
N TYR A 240 -8.88 -0.02 -0.76
CA TYR A 240 -8.31 -0.51 0.49
C TYR A 240 -7.98 0.65 1.43
N SER A 241 -8.10 0.39 2.74
CA SER A 241 -7.80 1.34 3.82
C SER A 241 -8.45 2.71 3.60
N MET A 242 -9.76 2.67 3.39
CA MET A 242 -10.57 3.84 3.04
C MET A 242 -11.93 3.82 3.73
N ALA A 243 -12.62 4.97 3.69
CA ALA A 243 -13.95 5.12 4.24
C ALA A 243 -15.03 4.57 3.30
N CYS A 244 -16.02 3.90 3.86
CA CYS A 244 -17.06 3.21 3.11
C CYS A 244 -18.25 4.08 2.72
N GLU A 245 -18.65 5.06 3.55
CA GLU A 245 -19.73 5.98 3.17
C GLU A 245 -19.38 6.84 1.95
N PRO A 246 -18.22 7.51 1.90
CA PRO A 246 -17.81 8.26 0.71
C PRO A 246 -17.67 7.37 -0.52
N THR A 247 -17.17 6.15 -0.35
CA THR A 247 -16.95 5.19 -1.45
C THR A 247 -18.24 4.76 -2.12
N ARG A 248 -19.34 4.59 -1.36
CA ARG A 248 -20.67 4.33 -1.95
C ARG A 248 -21.16 5.47 -2.84
N ARG A 249 -20.61 6.68 -2.69
CA ARG A 249 -20.88 7.85 -3.53
C ARG A 249 -19.82 8.05 -4.63
N GLY A 250 -18.91 7.09 -4.80
CA GLY A 250 -17.80 7.17 -5.75
C GLY A 250 -16.69 8.15 -5.33
N LEU A 251 -16.53 8.40 -4.04
CA LEU A 251 -15.51 9.28 -3.47
C LEU A 251 -14.51 8.48 -2.63
N LEU A 252 -13.23 8.78 -2.79
CA LEU A 252 -12.12 8.27 -2.00
C LEU A 252 -11.96 9.16 -0.76
N ALA A 253 -11.94 8.54 0.41
CA ALA A 253 -11.68 9.19 1.68
C ALA A 253 -10.88 8.24 2.58
N PRO A 254 -10.07 8.77 3.50
CA PRO A 254 -9.18 7.97 4.34
C PRO A 254 -9.96 7.19 5.40
N ALA A 255 -9.49 5.99 5.75
CA ALA A 255 -10.18 5.13 6.72
C ALA A 255 -10.41 5.77 8.09
N TYR A 256 -9.56 6.70 8.53
CA TYR A 256 -9.73 7.39 9.83
C TYR A 256 -10.97 8.29 9.90
N SER A 257 -11.67 8.54 8.78
CA SER A 257 -12.91 9.31 8.78
C SER A 257 -14.15 8.51 9.16
N GLU A 258 -14.07 7.17 9.19
CA GLU A 258 -15.17 6.31 9.65
C GLU A 258 -15.26 6.28 11.17
N SER A 259 -16.48 6.11 11.68
CA SER A 259 -16.72 5.96 13.12
C SER A 259 -16.23 4.61 13.66
N GLU A 260 -16.25 3.58 12.82
CA GLU A 260 -15.68 2.26 13.09
C GLU A 260 -14.67 1.92 11.99
N PHE A 261 -13.39 1.76 12.37
CA PHE A 261 -12.34 1.35 11.46
C PHE A 261 -12.50 -0.13 11.13
N THR A 262 -13.02 -0.44 9.95
CA THR A 262 -12.88 -1.78 9.39
C THR A 262 -11.43 -1.91 8.93
N GLY A 263 -10.68 -2.83 9.54
CA GLY A 263 -9.30 -3.09 9.14
C GLY A 263 -9.21 -3.67 7.72
N LEU A 264 -8.13 -4.38 7.43
CA LEU A 264 -8.07 -5.17 6.20
C LEU A 264 -9.23 -6.19 6.15
N PRO A 265 -9.75 -6.52 4.96
CA PRO A 265 -10.92 -7.40 4.80
C PRO A 265 -10.84 -8.79 5.46
N ASP A 266 -9.64 -9.30 5.72
CA ASP A 266 -9.37 -10.61 6.34
C ASP A 266 -7.98 -10.66 7.02
N ASP A 267 -7.53 -11.87 7.38
CA ASP A 267 -6.26 -12.15 8.07
C ASP A 267 -5.02 -12.12 7.16
N ARG A 268 -5.18 -11.92 5.85
CA ARG A 268 -4.06 -11.74 4.92
C ARG A 268 -3.31 -10.45 5.22
N GLY A 269 -1.98 -10.54 5.10
CA GLY A 269 -1.11 -9.40 5.31
C GLY A 269 -1.36 -8.31 4.25
N PRO A 270 -1.12 -7.03 4.58
CA PRO A 270 -1.36 -5.89 3.69
C PRO A 270 -0.75 -6.09 2.29
N GLY A 271 0.44 -6.70 2.19
CA GLY A 271 1.12 -6.94 0.91
C GLY A 271 0.33 -7.78 -0.11
N GLU A 272 -0.58 -8.65 0.31
CA GLU A 272 -1.36 -9.48 -0.63
C GLU A 272 -2.46 -8.70 -1.33
N TYR A 273 -3.05 -7.69 -0.68
CA TYR A 273 -4.07 -6.83 -1.29
C TYR A 273 -3.48 -5.87 -2.31
N PHE A 274 -2.21 -5.54 -2.16
CA PHE A 274 -1.51 -4.53 -2.96
C PHE A 274 -0.75 -5.13 -4.15
N ASP A 275 -0.76 -6.45 -4.30
CA ASP A 275 -0.18 -7.14 -5.44
C ASP A 275 -1.17 -7.16 -6.62
N HIS A 276 -0.90 -6.32 -7.62
CA HIS A 276 -1.68 -6.23 -8.85
C HIS A 276 -1.70 -7.55 -9.65
N ALA A 277 -0.77 -8.48 -9.41
CA ALA A 277 -0.75 -9.78 -10.09
C ALA A 277 -1.76 -10.78 -9.50
N ARG A 278 -2.34 -10.49 -8.33
CA ARG A 278 -3.36 -11.36 -7.70
C ARG A 278 -4.75 -11.08 -8.25
N PRO A 279 -5.67 -12.06 -8.30
CA PRO A 279 -7.07 -11.81 -8.63
C PRO A 279 -7.70 -10.77 -7.69
N MET A 280 -8.55 -9.88 -8.21
CA MET A 280 -9.44 -9.06 -7.37
C MET A 280 -10.66 -9.89 -6.94
N GLU A 281 -10.39 -10.92 -6.14
CA GLU A 281 -11.44 -11.79 -5.57
C GLU A 281 -12.01 -11.25 -4.25
N PHE A 282 -11.48 -10.13 -3.79
CA PHE A 282 -11.99 -9.39 -2.64
C PHE A 282 -12.98 -8.37 -3.20
N GLY A 283 -14.26 -8.55 -2.87
CA GLY A 283 -15.27 -7.54 -3.14
C GLY A 283 -14.86 -6.19 -2.55
N ASN A 284 -15.53 -5.11 -2.97
CA ASN A 284 -15.38 -3.80 -2.34
C ASN A 284 -15.47 -4.04 -0.81
N SER A 285 -14.44 -3.67 -0.03
CA SER A 285 -14.43 -3.94 1.42
C SER A 285 -15.54 -3.19 2.17
N CYS A 286 -16.28 -2.38 1.44
CA CYS A 286 -17.41 -1.57 1.84
C CYS A 286 -18.77 -2.11 1.35
N ALA A 287 -18.79 -3.30 0.73
CA ALA A 287 -19.98 -4.03 0.28
C ALA A 287 -20.61 -4.87 1.39
#